data_AF-A0A1J5CB02-F1
#
_entry.id   AF-A0A1J5CB02-F1
#
_cell.length_a   1.000
_cell.length_b   1.000
_cell.length_c   1.000
_cell.angle_alpha   90.00
_cell.angle_beta   90.00
_cell.angle_gamma   90.00
#
_symmetry.space_group_name_H-M   'P 1'
#
loop_
_entity.id
_entity.type
_entity.pdbx_description
1 polymer ?
#
loop_
_entity_poly.entity_id
_entity_poly.type
_entity_poly.pdbx_seq_one_letter_code
_entity_poly.pdbx_strand_id
1 'polypeptide(L)'
;MNWLKKLPGYQRTPYGFELRLLRMMPRVLLLGTLLPLLLSGLARLFYTQGTAAEIERHIQVFDFGMIGLAVLVWTAVFTVSFGCVIVWLMKGPAYVADGYDVSHSDKPKQD
;
A
#
# COMPACT_ATOMS: atom_id res chain seq x y z
N MET A 1 -6.32 -18.43 -20.50
CA MET A 1 -5.84 -19.25 -19.37
C MET A 1 -6.67 -18.97 -18.12
N ASN A 2 -7.22 -20.01 -17.49
CA ASN A 2 -7.87 -19.90 -16.18
C ASN A 2 -6.80 -20.05 -15.08
N TRP A 3 -6.19 -18.93 -14.68
CA TRP A 3 -5.10 -18.93 -13.70
C TRP A 3 -5.58 -19.10 -12.25
N LEU A 4 -6.89 -18.89 -11.97
CA LEU A 4 -7.44 -18.82 -10.61
C LEU A 4 -8.78 -19.57 -10.51
N LYS A 5 -8.75 -20.90 -10.48
CA LYS A 5 -9.95 -21.71 -10.22
C LYS A 5 -10.36 -21.60 -8.76
N LYS A 6 -11.57 -21.10 -8.51
CA LYS A 6 -12.14 -21.01 -7.15
C LYS A 6 -12.65 -22.37 -6.70
N LEU A 7 -12.43 -22.71 -5.44
CA LEU A 7 -12.95 -23.94 -4.84
C LEU A 7 -14.49 -23.84 -4.70
N PRO A 8 -15.26 -24.83 -5.17
CA PRO A 8 -16.71 -24.86 -4.94
C PRO A 8 -17.00 -25.01 -3.43
N GLY A 9 -18.02 -24.29 -2.93
CA GLY A 9 -18.43 -24.37 -1.51
C GLY A 9 -17.59 -23.57 -0.51
N TYR A 10 -16.69 -22.69 -0.96
CA TYR A 10 -15.91 -21.86 -0.04
C TYR A 10 -16.78 -20.86 0.75
N GLN A 11 -16.45 -20.67 2.03
CA GLN A 11 -17.13 -19.70 2.90
C GLN A 11 -16.72 -18.26 2.54
N ARG A 12 -17.70 -17.37 2.38
CA ARG A 12 -17.43 -15.94 2.14
C ARG A 12 -17.34 -15.21 3.47
N THR A 13 -16.17 -14.63 3.74
CA THR A 13 -16.02 -13.69 4.85
C THR A 13 -16.47 -12.29 4.42
N PRO A 14 -17.17 -11.53 5.28
CA PRO A 14 -17.59 -10.18 4.95
C PRO A 14 -16.37 -9.24 4.83
N TYR A 15 -16.49 -8.26 3.93
CA TYR A 15 -15.45 -7.25 3.70
C TYR A 15 -15.22 -6.40 4.95
N GLY A 16 -13.98 -6.37 5.45
CA GLY A 16 -13.61 -5.66 6.67
C GLY A 16 -12.99 -4.28 6.43
N PHE A 17 -12.25 -3.82 7.46
CA PHE A 17 -11.56 -2.53 7.47
C PHE A 17 -10.50 -2.40 6.37
N GLU A 18 -9.90 -3.51 5.93
CA GLU A 18 -8.83 -3.56 4.93
C GLU A 18 -9.20 -2.87 3.61
N LEU A 19 -10.41 -3.09 3.10
CA LEU A 19 -10.88 -2.49 1.86
C LEU A 19 -11.22 -1.01 2.02
N ARG A 20 -11.68 -0.61 3.22
CA ARG A 20 -11.94 0.78 3.53
C ARG A 20 -10.63 1.56 3.56
N LEU A 21 -9.61 1.00 4.20
CA LEU A 21 -8.28 1.57 4.28
C LEU A 21 -7.64 1.64 2.88
N LEU A 22 -7.68 0.55 2.11
CA LEU A 22 -7.13 0.49 0.76
C LEU A 22 -7.75 1.52 -0.19
N ARG A 23 -9.07 1.78 -0.09
CA ARG A 23 -9.74 2.83 -0.88
C ARG A 23 -9.35 4.25 -0.48
N MET A 24 -8.86 4.45 0.74
CA MET A 24 -8.39 5.75 1.22
C MET A 24 -6.94 6.04 0.79
N MET A 25 -6.13 5.00 0.55
CA MET A 25 -4.71 5.13 0.20
C MET A 25 -4.42 6.05 -1.01
N PRO A 26 -5.19 6.03 -2.12
CA PRO A 26 -4.95 6.96 -3.23
C PRO A 26 -5.08 8.43 -2.80
N ARG A 27 -6.02 8.74 -1.91
CA ARG A 27 -6.18 10.11 -1.38
C ARG A 27 -5.01 10.50 -0.49
N VAL A 28 -4.53 9.57 0.35
CA VAL A 28 -3.36 9.81 1.20
C VAL A 28 -2.11 10.03 0.37
N LEU A 29 -1.93 9.29 -0.72
CA LEU A 29 -0.80 9.47 -1.64
C LEU A 29 -0.87 10.84 -2.36
N LEU A 30 -2.06 11.24 -2.82
CA LEU A 30 -2.26 12.56 -3.42
C LEU A 30 -1.98 13.68 -2.40
N LEU A 31 -2.51 13.60 -1.19
CA LEU A 31 -2.24 14.60 -0.15
C LEU A 31 -0.76 14.59 0.26
N GLY A 32 -0.16 13.41 0.38
CA GLY A 32 1.25 13.22 0.73
C GLY A 32 2.24 13.73 -0.31
N THR A 33 1.81 13.91 -1.56
CA THR A 33 2.62 14.54 -2.63
C THR A 33 2.35 16.02 -2.76
N LEU A 34 1.07 16.40 -2.69
CA LEU A 34 0.64 17.77 -2.91
C LEU A 34 1.08 18.68 -1.76
N LEU A 35 1.08 18.19 -0.51
CA LEU A 35 1.44 18.97 0.66
C LEU A 35 2.95 19.35 0.66
N PRO A 36 3.92 18.42 0.48
CA PRO A 36 5.33 18.79 0.36
C PRO A 36 5.63 19.70 -0.84
N LEU A 37 4.93 19.49 -1.96
CA LEU A 37 5.09 20.32 -3.15
C LEU A 37 4.61 21.75 -2.92
N LEU A 38 3.45 21.93 -2.29
CA LEU A 38 2.95 23.25 -1.90
C LEU A 38 3.86 23.92 -0.89
N LEU A 39 4.38 23.19 0.11
CA LEU A 39 5.31 23.75 1.09
C LEU A 39 6.63 24.20 0.45
N SER A 40 7.19 23.41 -0.48
CA SER A 40 8.38 23.81 -1.26
C SER A 40 8.10 25.06 -2.12
N GLY A 41 6.93 25.14 -2.74
CA GLY A 41 6.50 26.32 -3.49
C GLY A 41 6.37 27.56 -2.60
N LEU A 42 5.76 27.42 -1.42
CA LEU A 42 5.61 28.51 -0.44
C LEU A 42 6.96 28.97 0.11
N ALA A 43 7.89 28.04 0.39
CA ALA A 43 9.23 28.36 0.87
C ALA A 43 9.94 29.37 -0.05
N ARG A 44 9.78 29.25 -1.37
CA ARG A 44 10.36 30.17 -2.36
C ARG A 44 9.81 31.60 -2.27
N LEU A 45 8.61 31.79 -1.73
CA LEU A 45 8.00 33.11 -1.51
C LEU A 45 8.47 33.76 -0.20
N PHE A 46 8.85 32.95 0.80
CA PHE A 46 9.26 33.44 2.13
C PHE A 46 10.77 33.65 2.27
N TYR A 47 11.60 32.89 1.56
CA TYR A 47 13.06 33.05 1.58
C TYR A 47 13.50 34.19 0.63
N THR A 48 13.30 35.44 1.06
CA THR A 48 13.67 36.65 0.31
C THR A 48 14.77 37.48 0.97
N GLN A 49 15.30 37.02 2.12
CA GLN A 49 16.25 37.74 2.96
C GLN A 49 17.64 37.11 2.84
N GLY A 50 18.66 37.92 2.53
CA GLY A 50 20.07 37.49 2.50
C GLY A 50 20.75 37.64 1.14
N THR A 51 21.98 37.14 1.04
CA THR A 51 22.71 37.06 -0.24
C THR A 51 22.13 35.96 -1.13
N ALA A 52 22.33 36.06 -2.45
CA ALA A 52 21.81 35.07 -3.40
C ALA A 52 22.23 33.63 -3.05
N ALA A 53 23.48 33.45 -2.61
CA ALA A 53 24.03 32.16 -2.21
C ALA A 53 23.38 31.59 -0.92
N GLU A 54 23.02 32.44 0.02
CA GLU A 54 22.33 32.01 1.25
C GLU A 54 20.90 31.58 0.95
N ILE A 55 20.18 32.32 0.10
CA ILE A 55 18.80 32.00 -0.31
C ILE A 55 18.75 30.63 -1.00
N GLU A 56 19.65 30.39 -1.97
CA GLU A 56 19.74 29.10 -2.67
C GLU A 56 20.00 27.95 -1.70
N ARG A 57 20.93 28.12 -0.76
CA ARG A 57 21.24 27.09 0.25
C ARG A 57 20.04 26.75 1.13
N HIS A 58 19.30 27.75 1.60
CA HIS A 58 18.13 27.52 2.46
C HIS A 58 17.00 26.79 1.71
N ILE A 59 16.73 27.21 0.47
CA ILE A 59 15.74 26.54 -0.39
C ILE A 59 16.17 25.09 -0.66
N GLN A 60 17.44 24.86 -0.95
CA GLN A 60 17.94 23.52 -1.26
C GLN A 60 17.84 22.57 -0.06
N VAL A 61 18.20 23.02 1.14
CA VAL A 61 18.07 22.21 2.38
C VAL A 61 16.60 21.90 2.67
N PHE A 62 15.72 22.89 2.48
CA PHE A 62 14.29 22.70 2.68
C PHE A 62 13.70 21.71 1.67
N ASP A 63 14.08 21.82 0.39
CA ASP A 63 13.64 20.93 -0.68
C ASP A 63 14.07 19.48 -0.42
N PHE A 64 15.30 19.24 0.08
CA PHE A 64 15.71 17.90 0.49
C PHE A 64 14.84 17.33 1.62
N GLY A 65 14.45 18.15 2.60
CA GLY A 65 13.53 17.76 3.66
C GLY A 65 12.14 17.38 3.13
N MET A 66 11.60 18.17 2.19
CA MET A 66 10.29 17.91 1.58
C MET A 66 10.30 16.66 0.69
N ILE A 67 11.38 16.43 -0.05
CA ILE A 67 11.57 15.18 -0.83
C ILE A 67 11.61 13.98 0.12
N GLY A 68 12.36 14.08 1.23
CA GLY A 68 12.42 13.02 2.24
C GLY A 68 11.04 12.70 2.82
N LEU A 69 10.25 13.71 3.15
CA LEU A 69 8.88 13.55 3.64
C LEU A 69 7.97 12.87 2.60
N ALA A 70 8.05 13.29 1.34
CA ALA A 70 7.26 12.69 0.26
C ALA A 70 7.59 11.20 0.08
N VAL A 71 8.87 10.84 0.06
CA VAL A 71 9.34 9.45 -0.05
C VAL A 71 8.88 8.62 1.16
N LEU A 72 8.93 9.19 2.37
CA LEU A 72 8.41 8.54 3.57
C LEU A 72 6.91 8.23 3.44
N VAL A 73 6.10 9.20 2.97
CA VAL A 73 4.66 8.96 2.79
C VAL A 73 4.40 7.91 1.71
N TRP A 74 5.14 7.91 0.60
CA TRP A 74 5.01 6.90 -0.45
C TRP A 74 5.32 5.50 0.05
N THR A 75 6.42 5.33 0.78
CA THR A 75 6.81 4.03 1.34
C THR A 75 5.82 3.55 2.40
N ALA A 76 5.31 4.45 3.26
CA ALA A 76 4.25 4.12 4.21
C ALA A 76 2.95 3.69 3.52
N VAL A 77 2.48 4.43 2.51
CA VAL A 77 1.28 4.08 1.73
C VAL A 77 1.45 2.74 1.03
N PHE A 78 2.60 2.49 0.41
CA PHE A 78 2.92 1.22 -0.23
C PHE A 78 2.86 0.07 0.77
N THR A 79 3.49 0.22 1.93
CA THR A 79 3.54 -0.79 2.99
C THR A 79 2.13 -1.12 3.52
N VAL A 80 1.31 -0.11 3.80
CA VAL A 80 -0.07 -0.29 4.29
C VAL A 80 -0.95 -0.93 3.22
N SER A 81 -0.83 -0.48 1.97
CA SER A 81 -1.58 -1.03 0.84
C SER A 81 -1.25 -2.50 0.63
N PHE A 82 0.03 -2.86 0.69
CA PHE A 82 0.49 -4.24 0.59
C PHE A 82 -0.07 -5.11 1.71
N GLY A 83 -0.05 -4.63 2.96
CA GLY A 83 -0.68 -5.31 4.09
C GLY A 83 -2.19 -5.52 3.89
N CYS A 84 -2.92 -4.52 3.38
CA CYS A 84 -4.34 -4.65 3.07
C CYS A 84 -4.60 -5.68 1.97
N VAL A 85 -3.77 -5.74 0.94
CA VAL A 85 -3.86 -6.73 -0.14
C VAL A 85 -3.63 -8.14 0.40
N ILE A 86 -2.65 -8.33 1.29
CA ILE A 86 -2.40 -9.62 1.95
C ILE A 86 -3.62 -10.05 2.75
N VAL A 87 -4.17 -9.17 3.60
CA VAL A 87 -5.36 -9.50 4.41
C VAL A 87 -6.56 -9.82 3.51
N TRP A 88 -6.72 -9.07 2.42
CA TRP A 88 -7.76 -9.34 1.43
C TRP A 88 -7.58 -10.70 0.74
N LEU A 89 -6.33 -11.10 0.46
CA LEU A 89 -6.01 -12.41 -0.10
C LEU A 89 -6.26 -13.55 0.90
N MET A 90 -5.92 -13.34 2.18
CA MET A 90 -6.20 -14.29 3.27
C MET A 90 -7.70 -14.51 3.49
N LYS A 91 -8.50 -13.45 3.37
CA LYS A 91 -9.97 -13.50 3.50
C LYS A 91 -10.68 -13.87 2.20
N GLY A 92 -9.96 -13.85 1.08
CA GLY A 92 -10.48 -13.98 -0.28
C GLY A 92 -10.98 -15.40 -0.61
N PRO A 93 -11.46 -15.62 -1.84
CA PRO A 93 -11.92 -16.93 -2.27
C PRO A 93 -10.78 -17.94 -2.23
N ALA A 94 -11.05 -19.14 -1.71
CA ALA A 94 -10.11 -20.24 -1.76
C ALA A 94 -9.84 -20.61 -3.22
N TYR A 95 -8.58 -20.53 -3.63
CA TYR A 95 -8.14 -20.95 -4.97
C TYR A 95 -7.58 -22.36 -4.89
N VAL A 96 -7.91 -23.18 -5.89
CA VAL A 96 -7.40 -24.55 -6.00
C VAL A 96 -5.93 -24.49 -6.44
N ALA A 97 -5.02 -24.94 -5.58
CA ALA A 97 -3.59 -24.99 -5.88
C ALA A 97 -3.23 -26.29 -6.61
N ASP A 98 -3.49 -27.45 -6.00
CA ASP A 98 -3.40 -28.79 -6.61
C ASP A 98 -4.58 -29.64 -6.13
N GLY A 99 -5.52 -29.93 -7.03
CA GLY A 99 -6.62 -30.85 -6.73
C GLY A 99 -6.14 -32.30 -6.87
N TYR A 100 -5.53 -32.85 -5.83
CA TYR A 100 -5.27 -34.29 -5.77
C TYR A 100 -6.54 -35.01 -5.30
N ASP A 101 -6.90 -36.09 -5.98
CA ASP A 101 -7.89 -37.04 -5.47
C ASP A 101 -7.29 -37.75 -4.26
N VAL A 102 -7.67 -37.30 -3.07
CA VAL A 102 -7.30 -37.98 -1.83
C VAL A 102 -8.19 -39.21 -1.70
N SER A 103 -7.58 -40.39 -1.71
CA SER A 103 -8.25 -41.65 -1.36
C SER A 103 -8.65 -41.61 0.11
N HIS A 104 -9.80 -40.99 0.40
CA HIS A 104 -10.39 -41.03 1.73
C HIS A 104 -10.92 -42.45 1.99
N SER A 105 -10.28 -43.15 2.92
CA SER A 105 -10.87 -44.33 3.57
C SER A 105 -11.30 -43.91 4.96
N ASP A 106 -12.61 -43.94 5.24
CA ASP A 106 -13.15 -43.66 6.57
C ASP A 106 -12.70 -44.69 7.63
N LYS A 107 -12.07 -45.79 7.19
CA LYS A 107 -11.56 -46.85 8.05
C LYS A 107 -10.05 -47.03 7.85
N PRO A 108 -9.26 -47.25 8.91
CA PRO A 108 -7.86 -47.60 8.78
C PRO A 108 -7.73 -48.92 8.01
N LYS A 109 -6.63 -49.06 7.26
CA LYS A 109 -6.29 -50.32 6.59
C LYS A 109 -6.15 -51.39 7.68
N GLN A 110 -6.99 -52.42 7.63
CA GLN A 110 -6.82 -53.60 8.45
C GLN A 110 -5.66 -54.41 7.83
N ASP A 111 -4.64 -54.68 8.64
CA ASP A 111 -3.52 -55.53 8.28
C ASP A 111 -3.96 -56.99 8.02
#